data_AF-A0A7W0Q6T3-F1
#
_entry.id   AF-A0A7W0Q6T3-F1
#
_cell.length_a   1.000
_cell.length_b   1.000
_cell.length_c   1.000
_cell.angle_alpha   90.00
_cell.angle_beta   90.00
_cell.angle_gamma   90.00
#
_symmetry.space_group_name_H-M   'P 1'
#
loop_
_entity.id
_entity.type
_entity.pdbx_description
1 polymer ?
#
loop_
_entity_poly.entity_id
_entity_poly.type
_entity_poly.pdbx_seq_one_letter_code
_entity_poly.pdbx_strand_id
1 'polypeptide(L)'
;MPWLAIVVLLVAACWGTSGSTPVASTPAPEPVQPGTIRFRAKTRSDCARVLAGTGERIRAELARVGTTEPILDEMQAVAIESCEQTVWSDDVLACYAKVAVVNDIATCTPLMTREQRDDISSRMMGIAARMNTAPPPSSP
;
A
#
# COMPACT_ATOMS: atom_id res chain seq x y z
N MET A 1 -43.76 -14.98 24.15
CA MET A 1 -43.24 -14.54 25.47
C MET A 1 -43.28 -13.02 25.50
N PRO A 2 -44.33 -12.42 26.09
CA PRO A 2 -44.55 -10.97 26.18
C PRO A 2 -44.34 -10.44 27.61
N TRP A 3 -43.39 -9.53 27.84
CA TRP A 3 -43.21 -8.74 29.09
C TRP A 3 -42.51 -7.43 28.64
N LEU A 4 -43.13 -6.27 28.37
CA LEU A 4 -44.02 -5.35 29.11
C LEU A 4 -43.45 -4.76 30.42
N ALA A 5 -42.88 -3.55 30.31
CA ALA A 5 -42.95 -2.39 31.24
C ALA A 5 -42.07 -1.27 30.61
N ILE A 6 -42.49 -0.12 30.07
CA ILE A 6 -43.53 0.90 30.31
C ILE A 6 -43.52 1.53 31.71
N VAL A 7 -43.54 2.88 31.69
CA VAL A 7 -43.98 3.89 32.69
C VAL A 7 -42.97 4.13 33.83
N VAL A 8 -42.58 5.35 34.27
CA VAL A 8 -43.25 6.67 34.41
C VAL A 8 -42.12 7.73 34.52
N LEU A 9 -42.13 8.87 33.81
CA LEU A 9 -42.47 10.24 34.28
C LEU A 9 -41.96 11.17 33.14
N LEU A 10 -42.69 11.93 32.33
CA LEU A 10 -43.86 12.82 32.50
C LEU A 10 -43.75 13.81 33.67
N VAL A 11 -44.11 15.06 33.35
CA VAL A 11 -44.28 16.28 34.19
C VAL A 11 -42.97 17.09 34.32
N ALA A 12 -42.82 18.34 33.86
CA ALA A 12 -43.75 19.44 33.54
C ALA A 12 -43.12 20.28 32.40
N ALA A 13 -43.83 20.76 31.38
CA ALA A 13 -44.76 21.89 31.49
C ALA A 13 -44.24 23.01 32.43
N CYS A 14 -43.26 23.78 31.97
CA CYS A 14 -43.12 25.17 32.41
C CYS A 14 -42.88 26.08 31.22
N TRP A 15 -43.99 26.67 30.76
CA TRP A 15 -43.97 27.94 30.08
C TRP A 15 -43.42 28.98 31.05
N GLY A 16 -42.49 29.82 30.57
CA GLY A 16 -42.24 31.17 31.06
C GLY A 16 -41.93 31.33 32.55
N THR A 17 -40.67 31.61 32.87
CA THR A 17 -40.31 32.82 33.63
C THR A 17 -38.80 32.86 33.88
N SER A 18 -38.26 34.06 33.72
CA SER A 18 -36.90 34.56 33.92
C SER A 18 -36.04 33.82 34.95
N GLY A 19 -34.77 33.63 34.61
CA GLY A 19 -33.76 33.24 35.61
C GLY A 19 -32.40 32.93 35.01
N SER A 20 -31.56 33.96 34.91
CA SER A 20 -30.09 33.94 34.89
C SER A 20 -29.38 32.67 34.42
N THR A 21 -28.82 32.70 33.21
CA THR A 21 -27.78 31.76 32.78
C THR A 21 -26.48 32.02 33.55
N PRO A 22 -25.96 31.07 34.35
CA PRO A 22 -24.54 31.04 34.65
C PRO A 22 -23.81 30.43 33.44
N VAL A 23 -22.73 31.08 33.02
CA VAL A 23 -21.81 30.60 31.98
C VAL A 23 -21.36 29.18 32.32
N ALA A 24 -21.86 28.20 31.58
CA ALA A 24 -21.36 26.84 31.62
C ALA A 24 -20.08 26.79 30.77
N SER A 25 -18.95 26.57 31.44
CA SER A 25 -17.66 26.32 30.82
C SER A 25 -17.77 25.23 29.76
N THR A 26 -17.42 25.57 28.53
CA THR A 26 -17.22 24.65 27.42
C THR A 26 -16.33 23.48 27.87
N PRO A 27 -16.71 22.22 27.65
CA PRO A 27 -15.80 21.10 27.83
C PRO A 27 -14.59 21.29 26.90
N ALA A 28 -13.39 21.27 27.47
CA ALA A 28 -12.17 21.25 26.69
C ALA A 28 -12.21 20.06 25.71
N PRO A 29 -11.77 20.22 24.46
CA PRO A 29 -11.66 19.09 23.54
C PRO A 29 -10.75 18.03 24.13
N GLU A 30 -11.26 16.80 24.22
CA GLU A 30 -10.49 15.61 24.58
C GLU A 30 -9.21 15.57 23.72
N PRO A 31 -8.03 15.34 24.32
CA PRO A 31 -6.83 15.13 23.54
C PRO A 31 -7.02 13.86 22.70
N VAL A 32 -7.06 14.04 21.38
CA VAL A 32 -7.04 12.96 20.39
C VAL A 32 -5.84 12.08 20.72
N GLN A 33 -6.09 10.89 21.26
CA GLN A 33 -5.03 9.95 21.55
C GLN A 33 -4.29 9.66 20.23
N PRO A 34 -2.97 9.86 20.16
CA PRO A 34 -2.21 9.53 18.96
C PRO A 34 -2.29 8.02 18.77
N GLY A 35 -3.05 7.60 17.75
CA GLY A 35 -3.12 6.22 17.33
C GLY A 35 -1.71 5.69 17.13
N THR A 36 -1.35 4.64 17.87
CA THR A 36 -0.04 4.02 17.79
C THR A 36 0.14 3.51 16.36
N ILE A 37 0.92 4.20 15.54
CA ILE A 37 1.35 3.69 14.24
C ILE A 37 2.20 2.46 14.54
N ARG A 38 1.59 1.28 14.43
CA ARG A 38 2.32 0.01 14.49
C ARG A 38 3.14 -0.07 13.21
N PHE A 39 4.38 0.42 13.26
CA PHE A 39 5.40 0.03 12.31
C PHE A 39 5.63 -1.47 12.47
N ARG A 40 4.90 -2.28 11.69
CA ARG A 40 5.25 -3.69 11.53
C ARG A 40 6.57 -3.69 10.79
N ALA A 41 7.64 -4.15 11.42
CA ALA A 41 8.91 -4.38 10.73
C ALA A 41 8.60 -5.29 9.53
N LYS A 42 8.73 -4.74 8.33
CA LYS A 42 8.48 -5.50 7.10
C LYS A 42 9.50 -6.62 7.05
N THR A 43 9.01 -7.84 7.15
CA THR A 43 9.86 -9.00 6.98
C THR A 43 10.13 -9.18 5.50
N ARG A 44 11.36 -9.58 5.18
CA ARG A 44 11.82 -10.03 3.85
C ARG A 44 10.76 -10.80 3.04
N SER A 45 9.97 -11.61 3.75
CA SER A 45 8.88 -12.42 3.20
C SER A 45 7.76 -11.63 2.51
N ASP A 46 7.46 -10.39 2.90
CA ASP A 46 6.33 -9.65 2.34
C ASP A 46 6.64 -9.04 0.97
N CYS A 47 7.83 -8.47 0.79
CA CYS A 47 8.32 -8.01 -0.51
C CYS A 47 8.36 -9.19 -1.50
N ALA A 48 9.01 -10.28 -1.11
CA ALA A 48 9.13 -11.48 -1.94
C ALA A 48 7.76 -12.04 -2.34
N ARG A 49 6.83 -12.19 -1.38
CA ARG A 49 5.50 -12.74 -1.64
C ARG A 49 4.68 -11.88 -2.61
N VAL A 50 4.63 -10.57 -2.39
CA VAL A 50 3.83 -9.66 -3.22
C VAL A 50 4.42 -9.57 -4.62
N LEU A 51 5.73 -9.32 -4.72
CA LEU A 51 6.36 -9.06 -6.01
C LEU A 51 6.55 -10.33 -6.84
N ALA A 52 6.75 -11.49 -6.23
CA ALA A 52 6.68 -12.77 -6.96
C ALA A 52 5.27 -12.99 -7.52
N GLY A 53 4.22 -12.78 -6.71
CA GLY A 53 2.84 -12.91 -7.18
C GLY A 53 2.51 -11.94 -8.33
N THR A 54 3.03 -10.73 -8.28
CA THR A 54 2.89 -9.76 -9.38
C THR A 54 3.69 -10.16 -10.61
N GLY A 55 4.92 -10.62 -10.43
CA GLY A 55 5.77 -11.16 -11.50
C GLY A 55 5.08 -12.28 -12.27
N GLU A 56 4.52 -13.27 -11.56
CA GLU A 56 3.75 -14.37 -12.18
C GLU A 56 2.59 -13.88 -13.06
N ARG A 57 1.84 -12.88 -12.61
CA ARG A 57 0.68 -12.35 -13.35
C ARG A 57 1.07 -11.66 -14.64
N ILE A 58 2.16 -10.90 -14.63
CA ILE A 58 2.60 -10.12 -15.79
C ILE A 58 3.61 -10.86 -16.67
N ARG A 59 4.13 -12.02 -16.22
CA ARG A 59 5.16 -12.81 -16.91
C ARG A 59 4.78 -13.11 -18.35
N ALA A 60 3.55 -13.57 -18.58
CA ALA A 60 3.06 -13.91 -19.92
C ALA A 60 2.99 -12.68 -20.86
N GLU A 61 2.66 -11.49 -20.34
CA GLU A 61 2.64 -10.26 -21.14
C GLU A 61 4.05 -9.81 -21.50
N LEU A 62 4.98 -9.85 -20.55
CA LEU A 62 6.38 -9.50 -20.78
C LEU A 62 7.05 -10.48 -21.75
N ALA A 63 6.76 -11.77 -21.63
CA ALA A 63 7.23 -12.79 -22.58
C ALA A 63 6.73 -12.53 -24.01
N ARG A 64 5.48 -12.06 -24.17
CA ARG A 64 4.90 -11.72 -25.48
C ARG A 64 5.60 -10.55 -26.18
N VAL A 65 6.18 -9.63 -25.41
CA VAL A 65 6.95 -8.50 -25.96
C VAL A 65 8.44 -8.82 -26.13
N GLY A 66 8.83 -10.08 -25.97
CA GLY A 66 10.17 -10.58 -26.26
C GLY A 66 11.12 -10.61 -25.07
N THR A 67 10.64 -10.40 -23.84
CA THR A 67 11.46 -10.60 -22.64
C THR A 67 11.64 -12.09 -22.37
N THR A 68 12.88 -12.55 -22.19
CA THR A 68 13.18 -13.97 -21.95
C THR A 68 13.01 -14.33 -20.47
N GLU A 69 12.70 -15.59 -20.15
CA GLU A 69 12.54 -16.06 -18.76
C GLU A 69 13.70 -15.67 -17.82
N PRO A 70 14.98 -15.80 -18.20
CA PRO A 70 16.08 -15.36 -17.33
C PRO A 70 16.03 -13.86 -16.98
N ILE A 71 15.57 -13.03 -17.92
CA ILE A 71 15.41 -11.59 -17.69
C ILE A 71 14.19 -11.31 -16.81
N LEU A 72 13.09 -12.05 -16.99
CA LEU A 72 11.91 -11.94 -16.13
C LEU A 72 12.24 -12.27 -14.67
N ASP A 73 13.00 -13.33 -14.46
CA ASP A 73 13.46 -13.73 -13.13
C ASP A 73 14.40 -12.67 -12.52
N GLU A 74 15.28 -12.09 -13.32
CA GLU A 74 16.19 -11.02 -12.90
C GLU A 74 15.43 -9.74 -12.54
N MET A 75 14.44 -9.34 -13.35
CA MET A 75 13.57 -8.19 -13.07
C MET A 75 12.82 -8.37 -11.75
N GLN A 76 12.28 -9.57 -11.51
CA GLN A 76 11.60 -9.90 -10.26
C GLN A 76 12.55 -9.84 -9.07
N ALA A 77 13.75 -10.44 -9.19
CA ALA A 77 14.75 -10.45 -8.13
C ALA A 77 15.17 -9.01 -7.76
N VAL A 78 15.43 -8.17 -8.75
CA VAL A 78 15.76 -6.75 -8.57
C VAL A 78 14.63 -5.98 -7.88
N ALA A 79 13.37 -6.24 -8.25
CA ALA A 79 12.23 -5.60 -7.61
C ALA A 79 12.11 -5.99 -6.13
N ILE A 80 12.30 -7.28 -5.82
CA ILE A 80 12.28 -7.77 -4.43
C ILE A 80 13.43 -7.14 -3.64
N GLU A 81 14.64 -7.11 -4.18
CA GLU A 81 15.80 -6.52 -3.51
C GLU A 81 15.61 -5.02 -3.26
N SER A 82 15.09 -4.28 -4.26
CA SER A 82 14.76 -2.85 -4.12
C SER A 82 13.74 -2.63 -3.00
N CYS A 83 12.68 -3.44 -2.98
CA CYS A 83 11.65 -3.38 -1.94
C CYS A 83 12.20 -3.61 -0.53
N GLU A 84 13.11 -4.58 -0.39
CA GLU A 84 13.76 -4.91 0.87
C GLU A 84 14.71 -3.80 1.34
N GLN A 85 15.54 -3.26 0.44
CA GLN A 85 16.56 -2.27 0.78
C GLN A 85 16.00 -0.87 1.04
N THR A 86 14.99 -0.47 0.27
CA THR A 86 14.39 0.87 0.36
C THR A 86 13.08 0.90 1.14
N VAL A 87 12.73 -0.24 1.78
CA VAL A 87 11.61 -0.41 2.71
C VAL A 87 10.31 0.19 2.17
N TRP A 88 9.75 -0.42 1.13
CA TRP A 88 8.52 0.07 0.50
C TRP A 88 7.38 0.18 1.49
N SER A 89 6.46 1.15 1.32
CA SER A 89 5.31 1.32 2.21
C SER A 89 4.26 0.23 2.01
N ASP A 90 3.35 0.05 2.99
CA ASP A 90 2.24 -0.90 2.86
C ASP A 90 1.30 -0.52 1.72
N ASP A 91 1.10 0.76 1.48
CA ASP A 91 0.27 1.24 0.36
C ASP A 91 0.86 0.87 -0.99
N VAL A 92 2.19 0.96 -1.14
CA VAL A 92 2.90 0.51 -2.35
C VAL A 92 2.68 -1.00 -2.54
N LEU A 93 2.94 -1.81 -1.51
CA LEU A 93 2.77 -3.27 -1.61
C LEU A 93 1.31 -3.67 -1.85
N ALA A 94 0.35 -3.00 -1.24
CA ALA A 94 -1.07 -3.24 -1.45
C ALA A 94 -1.50 -2.87 -2.87
N CYS A 95 -0.89 -1.84 -3.47
CA CYS A 95 -1.08 -1.51 -4.87
C CYS A 95 -0.50 -2.61 -5.78
N TYR A 96 0.77 -2.98 -5.58
CA TYR A 96 1.42 -4.04 -6.38
C TYR A 96 0.68 -5.38 -6.27
N ALA A 97 0.11 -5.71 -5.11
CA ALA A 97 -0.68 -6.92 -4.93
C ALA A 97 -1.93 -7.00 -5.83
N LYS A 98 -2.42 -5.85 -6.33
CA LYS A 98 -3.59 -5.72 -7.21
C LYS A 98 -3.25 -5.63 -8.70
N VAL A 99 -1.97 -5.48 -9.05
CA VAL A 99 -1.50 -5.43 -10.44
C VAL A 99 -1.87 -6.74 -11.14
N ALA A 100 -2.68 -6.62 -12.20
CA ALA A 100 -3.08 -7.75 -13.04
C ALA A 100 -2.34 -7.75 -14.37
N VAL A 101 -2.06 -6.57 -14.91
CA VAL A 101 -1.35 -6.37 -16.18
C VAL A 101 -0.19 -5.37 -16.03
N VAL A 102 0.76 -5.37 -16.97
CA VAL A 102 1.97 -4.52 -16.89
C VAL A 102 1.60 -3.03 -16.75
N ASN A 103 0.54 -2.58 -17.43
CA ASN A 103 0.09 -1.19 -17.38
C ASN A 103 -0.37 -0.74 -15.99
N ASP A 104 -0.83 -1.66 -15.12
CA ASP A 104 -1.28 -1.31 -13.78
C ASP A 104 -0.12 -0.84 -12.89
N ILE A 105 1.12 -1.24 -13.20
CA ILE A 105 2.31 -0.86 -12.42
C ILE A 105 2.46 0.65 -12.35
N ALA A 106 2.14 1.36 -13.43
CA ALA A 106 2.22 2.82 -13.49
C ALA A 106 1.29 3.51 -12.47
N THR A 107 0.22 2.84 -12.03
CA THR A 107 -0.69 3.35 -11.00
C THR A 107 -0.11 3.27 -9.59
N CYS A 108 0.89 2.41 -9.36
CA CYS A 108 1.57 2.25 -8.08
C CYS A 108 2.78 3.18 -7.93
N THR A 109 3.40 3.59 -9.04
CA THR A 109 4.58 4.47 -9.07
C THR A 109 4.42 5.78 -8.26
N PRO A 110 3.25 6.46 -8.24
CA PRO A 110 3.06 7.67 -7.44
C PRO A 110 3.10 7.43 -5.92
N LEU A 111 2.83 6.21 -5.46
CA LEU A 111 2.85 5.85 -4.04
C LEU A 111 4.27 5.62 -3.50
N MET A 112 5.23 5.44 -4.40
CA MET A 112 6.64 5.24 -4.04
C MET A 112 7.30 6.56 -3.66
N THR A 113 8.35 6.50 -2.84
CA THR A 113 9.23 7.66 -2.65
C THR A 113 10.09 7.88 -3.90
N ARG A 114 10.73 9.06 -3.99
CA ARG A 114 11.68 9.33 -5.08
C ARG A 114 12.86 8.36 -5.05
N GLU A 115 13.42 8.12 -3.87
CA GLU A 115 14.51 7.18 -3.66
C GLU A 115 14.16 5.76 -4.14
N GLN A 116 12.97 5.26 -3.78
CA GLN A 116 12.49 3.95 -4.21
C GLN A 116 12.36 3.86 -5.74
N ARG A 117 11.83 4.91 -6.39
CA ARG A 117 11.73 4.98 -7.85
C ARG A 117 13.09 5.03 -8.53
N ASP A 118 14.01 5.81 -7.99
CA ASP A 118 15.35 5.98 -8.55
C ASP A 118 16.15 4.67 -8.40
N ASP A 119 16.06 3.98 -7.27
CA ASP A 119 16.69 2.67 -7.03
C ASP A 119 16.17 1.60 -7.99
N ILE A 120 14.84 1.40 -8.07
CA ILE A 120 14.28 0.38 -8.98
C ILE A 120 14.58 0.70 -10.44
N SER A 121 14.51 1.97 -10.84
CA SER A 121 14.83 2.42 -12.20
C SER A 121 16.29 2.16 -12.54
N SER A 122 17.21 2.50 -11.64
CA SER A 122 18.65 2.24 -11.79
C SER A 122 18.94 0.76 -12.01
N ARG A 123 18.34 -0.11 -11.20
CA ARG A 123 18.54 -1.57 -11.29
C ARG A 123 17.94 -2.15 -12.58
N MET A 124 16.75 -1.70 -12.98
CA MET A 124 16.11 -2.10 -14.24
C MET A 124 16.91 -1.64 -15.47
N MET A 125 17.46 -0.42 -15.45
CA MET A 125 18.39 0.04 -16.49
C MET A 125 19.65 -0.82 -16.53
N GLY A 126 20.15 -1.28 -15.38
CA GLY A 126 21.27 -2.21 -15.30
C GLY A 126 21.00 -3.54 -16.03
N ILE A 127 19.79 -4.09 -15.91
CA ILE A 127 19.36 -5.29 -16.66
C ILE A 127 19.36 -4.99 -18.16
N ALA A 128 18.71 -3.91 -18.58
CA ALA A 128 18.64 -3.52 -19.98
C ALA A 128 20.02 -3.29 -20.61
N ALA A 129 20.95 -2.68 -19.86
CA ALA A 129 22.33 -2.50 -20.31
C ALA A 129 23.03 -3.84 -20.56
N ARG A 130 22.88 -4.83 -19.66
CA ARG A 130 23.46 -6.17 -19.83
C ARG A 130 22.88 -6.90 -21.05
N MET A 131 21.58 -6.75 -21.31
CA MET A 131 20.94 -7.33 -22.50
C MET A 131 21.53 -6.79 -23.80
N ASN A 132 21.84 -5.49 -23.85
CA ASN A 132 22.40 -4.85 -25.04
C ASN A 132 23.89 -5.15 -25.26
N THR A 133 24.60 -5.65 -24.24
CA THR A 133 26.03 -5.98 -24.32
C THR A 133 26.30 -7.48 -24.48
N ALA A 134 25.27 -8.33 -24.45
CA ALA A 134 25.44 -9.76 -24.63
C ALA A 134 25.84 -10.07 -26.09
N PRO A 135 26.96 -10.79 -26.34
CA PRO A 135 27.33 -11.20 -27.69
C PRO A 135 26.23 -12.09 -28.30
N PRO A 136 26.01 -12.04 -29.63
CA PRO A 136 24.98 -12.85 -30.27
C PRO A 136 25.22 -14.34 -29.96
N PRO A 137 24.16 -15.13 -29.74
CA PRO A 137 24.31 -16.54 -29.45
C PRO A 137 25.09 -17.20 -30.58
N SER A 138 26.20 -17.86 -30.25
CA SER A 138 26.97 -18.69 -31.17
C SER A 138 26.03 -19.76 -31.72
N SER A 139 25.70 -19.69 -33.01
CA SER A 139 24.91 -20.74 -33.67
C SER A 139 25.60 -22.10 -33.51
N PRO A 140 24.86 -23.19 -33.23
CA PRO A 140 25.41 -24.55 -33.21
C PRO A 140 25.86 -25.01 -34.60
#